data_AF-A0A235A754-F1
#
_entry.id   AF-A0A235A754-F1
#
_cell.length_a   1.000
_cell.length_b   1.000
_cell.length_c   1.000
_cell.angle_alpha   90.00
_cell.angle_beta   90.00
_cell.angle_gamma   90.00
#
_symmetry.space_group_name_H-M   'P 1'
#
loop_
_entity.id
_entity.type
_entity.pdbx_description
1 polymer ?
#
loop_
_entity_poly.entity_id
_entity_poly.type
_entity_poly.pdbx_seq_one_letter_code
_entity_poly.pdbx_strand_id
1 'polypeptide(L)'
;MDPRSMRSREALRRAALDLAATRPLSDLSVSEICRTAGVTRDTFYRHADAPVSLVADALSVELAEVLSDVGELDSLSTAETLLLTHVKERADVYRGALHPSLAAPIRDVLERVVAGGLVEWLERHPEIEPPAIDDVPSREIAVAYAAGGTVAAIESWLRSGADDVAWATRAILAASPEWWLR
;
A
#
# COMPACT_ATOMS: atom_id res chain seq x y z
N MET A 1 12.61 -20.00 -9.66
CA MET A 1 13.15 -19.44 -8.40
C MET A 1 13.32 -20.58 -7.40
N ASP A 2 14.43 -20.65 -6.65
CA ASP A 2 14.72 -21.76 -5.72
C ASP A 2 13.73 -21.76 -4.52
N PRO A 3 13.06 -22.89 -4.20
CA PRO A 3 12.19 -23.03 -3.02
C PRO A 3 12.82 -22.61 -1.68
N ARG A 4 14.15 -22.67 -1.55
CA ARG A 4 14.87 -22.19 -0.34
C ARG A 4 14.93 -20.67 -0.27
N SER A 5 15.15 -20.03 -1.43
CA SER A 5 15.17 -18.57 -1.56
C SER A 5 13.80 -17.98 -1.24
N MET A 6 12.72 -18.60 -1.75
CA MET A 6 11.34 -18.19 -1.42
C MET A 6 11.03 -18.30 0.07
N ARG A 7 11.38 -19.43 0.71
CA ARG A 7 11.18 -19.62 2.15
C ARG A 7 11.93 -18.59 2.99
N SER A 8 13.15 -18.25 2.60
CA SER A 8 13.96 -17.25 3.30
C SER A 8 13.39 -15.84 3.16
N ARG A 9 12.94 -15.46 1.95
CA ARG A 9 12.27 -14.18 1.71
C ARG A 9 10.99 -14.05 2.55
N GLU A 10 10.18 -15.09 2.58
CA GLU A 10 8.93 -15.11 3.34
C GLU A 10 9.16 -15.02 4.86
N ALA A 11 10.14 -15.76 5.38
CA ALA A 11 10.53 -15.65 6.79
C ALA A 11 11.01 -14.24 7.16
N LEU A 12 11.80 -13.60 6.27
CA LEU A 12 12.30 -12.24 6.45
C LEU A 12 11.17 -11.19 6.44
N ARG A 13 10.24 -11.28 5.50
CA ARG A 13 9.06 -10.40 5.42
C ARG A 13 8.23 -10.46 6.69
N ARG A 14 7.86 -11.67 7.13
CA ARG A 14 7.07 -11.88 8.35
C ARG A 14 7.78 -11.30 9.58
N ALA A 15 9.06 -11.64 9.75
CA ALA A 15 9.85 -11.13 10.87
C ALA A 15 9.94 -9.59 10.88
N ALA A 16 10.12 -8.96 9.71
CA ALA A 16 10.16 -7.51 9.61
C ALA A 16 8.80 -6.88 9.95
N LEU A 17 7.71 -7.43 9.44
CA LEU A 17 6.35 -6.93 9.67
C LEU A 17 5.91 -7.09 11.13
N ASP A 18 6.16 -8.25 11.75
CA ASP A 18 5.86 -8.52 13.16
C ASP A 18 6.60 -7.54 14.08
N LEU A 19 7.87 -7.26 13.79
CA LEU A 19 8.65 -6.28 14.56
C LEU A 19 8.14 -4.85 14.33
N ALA A 20 7.75 -4.50 13.10
CA ALA A 20 7.22 -3.17 12.78
C ALA A 20 5.85 -2.91 13.42
N ALA A 21 5.08 -3.96 13.74
CA ALA A 21 3.79 -3.83 14.42
C ALA A 21 3.92 -3.42 15.91
N THR A 22 5.11 -3.54 16.50
CA THR A 22 5.32 -3.31 17.95
C THR A 22 6.16 -2.08 18.28
N ARG A 23 6.84 -1.49 17.30
CA ARG A 23 7.76 -0.36 17.49
C ARG A 23 8.06 0.37 16.17
N PRO A 24 8.55 1.63 16.23
CA PRO A 24 8.83 2.43 15.03
C PRO A 24 9.83 1.77 14.08
N LEU A 25 9.68 2.05 12.78
CA LEU A 25 10.57 1.51 11.74
C LEU A 25 12.04 1.92 11.90
N SER A 26 12.30 3.08 12.49
CA SER A 26 13.64 3.58 12.79
C SER A 26 14.44 2.67 13.73
N ASP A 27 13.75 1.87 14.52
CA ASP A 27 14.35 1.07 15.59
C ASP A 27 14.62 -0.38 15.16
N LEU A 28 14.16 -0.75 13.95
CA LEU A 28 14.37 -2.09 13.41
C LEU A 28 15.82 -2.27 12.96
N SER A 29 16.46 -3.35 13.42
CA SER A 29 17.81 -3.73 13.00
C SER A 29 17.82 -4.99 12.13
N VAL A 30 18.73 -5.03 11.17
CA VAL A 30 18.98 -6.21 10.32
C VAL A 30 19.25 -7.45 11.19
N SER A 31 20.06 -7.30 12.25
CA SER A 31 20.38 -8.40 13.18
C SER A 31 19.16 -9.03 13.82
N GLU A 32 18.21 -8.20 14.24
CA GLU A 32 17.03 -8.66 14.95
C GLU A 32 16.03 -9.32 14.00
N ILE A 33 15.87 -8.78 12.80
CA ILE A 33 15.09 -9.42 11.74
C ILE A 33 15.70 -10.78 11.40
N CYS A 34 17.01 -10.85 11.17
CA CYS A 34 17.71 -12.11 10.90
C CYS A 34 17.52 -13.14 12.03
N ARG A 35 17.64 -12.71 13.29
CA ARG A 35 17.44 -13.58 14.46
C ARG A 35 16.02 -14.10 14.53
N THR A 36 15.03 -13.24 14.29
CA THR A 36 13.61 -13.59 14.33
C THR A 36 13.23 -14.52 13.17
N ALA A 37 13.76 -14.27 11.97
CA ALA A 37 13.54 -15.08 10.78
C ALA A 37 14.35 -16.39 10.74
N GLY A 38 15.34 -16.56 11.64
CA GLY A 38 16.22 -17.74 11.64
C GLY A 38 17.18 -17.80 10.45
N VAL A 39 17.63 -16.64 9.93
CA VAL A 39 18.51 -16.55 8.74
C VAL A 39 19.78 -15.73 9.03
N THR A 40 20.76 -15.81 8.12
CA THR A 40 22.01 -15.04 8.22
C THR A 40 21.84 -13.62 7.67
N ARG A 41 22.71 -12.68 8.08
CA ARG A 41 22.80 -11.34 7.46
C ARG A 41 23.10 -11.39 5.96
N ASP A 42 23.94 -12.33 5.53
CA ASP A 42 24.20 -12.57 4.10
C ASP A 42 22.90 -12.92 3.35
N THR A 43 22.04 -13.74 3.96
CA THR A 43 20.73 -14.05 3.40
C THR A 43 19.82 -12.83 3.35
N PHE A 44 19.82 -11.98 4.40
CA PHE A 44 19.09 -10.72 4.38
C PHE A 44 19.48 -9.83 3.19
N TYR A 45 20.77 -9.57 3.01
CA TYR A 45 21.26 -8.65 1.97
C TYR A 45 21.09 -9.20 0.54
N ARG A 46 20.80 -10.49 0.36
CA ARG A 46 20.36 -11.04 -0.93
C ARG A 46 18.90 -10.73 -1.27
N HIS A 47 18.10 -10.31 -0.29
CA HIS A 47 16.67 -10.09 -0.44
C HIS A 47 16.25 -8.63 -0.24
N ALA A 48 16.98 -7.85 0.56
CA ALA A 48 16.65 -6.47 0.83
C ALA A 48 17.87 -5.65 1.25
N ASP A 49 17.85 -4.36 0.90
CA ASP A 49 18.90 -3.41 1.29
C ASP A 49 18.69 -2.84 2.70
N ALA A 50 17.43 -2.77 3.15
CA ALA A 50 17.05 -2.18 4.43
C ALA A 50 15.81 -2.87 5.05
N PRO A 51 15.64 -2.81 6.38
CA PRO A 51 14.44 -3.30 7.08
C PRO A 51 13.12 -2.79 6.49
N VAL A 52 13.05 -1.48 6.19
CA VAL A 52 11.86 -0.85 5.60
C VAL A 52 11.47 -1.47 4.26
N SER A 53 12.44 -1.95 3.47
CA SER A 53 12.16 -2.59 2.18
C SER A 53 11.45 -3.94 2.37
N LEU A 54 11.77 -4.70 3.42
CA LEU A 54 11.05 -5.93 3.75
C LEU A 54 9.64 -5.67 4.26
N VAL A 55 9.45 -4.61 5.05
CA VAL A 55 8.11 -4.21 5.52
C VAL A 55 7.25 -3.76 4.34
N ALA A 56 7.79 -2.93 3.46
CA ALA A 56 7.10 -2.52 2.24
C ALA A 56 6.75 -3.73 1.34
N ASP A 57 7.69 -4.66 1.15
CA ASP A 57 7.47 -5.87 0.36
C ASP A 57 6.41 -6.79 1.02
N ALA A 58 6.36 -6.87 2.35
CA ALA A 58 5.31 -7.60 3.06
C ALA A 58 3.93 -6.95 2.89
N LEU A 59 3.81 -5.63 3.12
CA LEU A 59 2.58 -4.88 2.89
C LEU A 59 2.10 -4.97 1.44
N SER A 60 3.02 -4.95 0.48
CA SER A 60 2.68 -5.11 -0.94
C SER A 60 2.05 -6.46 -1.26
N VAL A 61 2.48 -7.54 -0.58
CA VAL A 61 1.88 -8.88 -0.74
C VAL A 61 0.51 -8.92 -0.10
N GLU A 62 0.36 -8.42 1.13
CA GLU A 62 -0.94 -8.39 1.81
C GLU A 62 -1.97 -7.55 1.04
N LEU A 63 -1.56 -6.38 0.52
CA LEU A 63 -2.44 -5.54 -0.31
C LEU A 63 -2.83 -6.23 -1.61
N ALA A 64 -1.91 -6.95 -2.25
CA ALA A 64 -2.22 -7.71 -3.46
C ALA A 64 -3.24 -8.82 -3.17
N GLU A 65 -3.14 -9.50 -2.03
CA GLU A 65 -4.11 -10.52 -1.60
C GLU A 65 -5.49 -9.91 -1.28
N VAL A 66 -5.51 -8.82 -0.50
CA VAL A 66 -6.74 -8.10 -0.13
C VAL A 66 -7.48 -7.59 -1.38
N LEU A 67 -6.73 -7.15 -2.39
CA LEU A 67 -7.28 -6.59 -3.62
C LEU A 67 -7.46 -7.64 -4.75
N SER A 68 -6.89 -8.85 -4.63
CA SER A 68 -7.07 -9.92 -5.63
C SER A 68 -8.40 -10.64 -5.52
N ASP A 69 -8.94 -10.75 -4.30
CA ASP A 69 -10.24 -11.39 -4.06
C ASP A 69 -11.42 -10.53 -4.50
N VAL A 70 -11.14 -9.33 -4.98
CA VAL A 70 -12.12 -8.40 -5.52
C VAL A 70 -12.25 -8.59 -7.03
N GLY A 71 -12.33 -9.86 -7.44
CA GLY A 71 -12.92 -10.21 -8.72
C GLY A 71 -14.30 -9.58 -8.79
N GLU A 72 -14.51 -8.70 -9.77
CA GLU A 72 -15.70 -7.85 -9.90
C GLU A 72 -15.84 -6.81 -8.77
N LEU A 73 -14.88 -5.89 -8.61
CA LEU A 73 -15.16 -4.63 -7.91
C LEU A 73 -16.36 -3.94 -8.56
N ASP A 74 -17.55 -4.07 -7.96
CA ASP A 74 -18.76 -3.38 -8.39
C ASP A 74 -18.64 -1.84 -8.29
N SER A 75 -17.58 -1.32 -7.64
CA SER A 75 -17.25 0.12 -7.58
C SER A 75 -15.85 0.42 -7.01
N LEU A 76 -15.29 1.60 -7.34
CA LEU A 76 -14.12 2.15 -6.64
C LEU A 76 -14.31 2.30 -5.12
N SER A 77 -15.55 2.48 -4.66
CA SER A 77 -15.85 2.60 -3.22
C SER A 77 -15.51 1.33 -2.45
N THR A 78 -15.72 0.16 -3.07
CA THR A 78 -15.37 -1.13 -2.46
C THR A 78 -13.85 -1.28 -2.34
N ALA A 79 -13.12 -0.93 -3.39
CA ALA A 79 -11.65 -0.97 -3.40
C ALA A 79 -11.06 -0.05 -2.32
N GLU A 80 -11.56 1.19 -2.25
CA GLU A 80 -11.15 2.18 -1.25
C GLU A 80 -11.44 1.67 0.17
N THR A 81 -12.59 1.04 0.41
CA THR A 81 -12.95 0.46 1.71
C THR A 81 -11.99 -0.66 2.11
N LEU A 82 -11.64 -1.55 1.19
CA LEU A 82 -10.71 -2.66 1.45
C LEU A 82 -9.29 -2.17 1.74
N LEU A 83 -8.81 -1.20 0.94
CA LEU A 83 -7.52 -0.54 1.16
C LEU A 83 -7.47 0.09 2.56
N LEU A 84 -8.49 0.88 2.93
CA LEU A 84 -8.53 1.55 4.22
C LEU A 84 -8.73 0.58 5.39
N THR A 85 -9.44 -0.54 5.17
CA THR A 85 -9.55 -1.62 6.16
C THR A 85 -8.19 -2.25 6.44
N HIS A 86 -7.44 -2.59 5.39
CA HIS A 86 -6.07 -3.08 5.53
C HIS A 86 -5.17 -2.07 6.28
N VAL A 87 -5.25 -0.78 5.89
CA VAL A 87 -4.48 0.28 6.57
C VAL A 87 -4.85 0.38 8.05
N LYS A 88 -6.13 0.23 8.41
CA LYS A 88 -6.57 0.19 9.81
C LYS A 88 -6.01 -1.02 10.55
N GLU A 89 -6.09 -2.21 9.96
CA GLU A 89 -5.58 -3.46 10.55
C GLU A 89 -4.06 -3.41 10.79
N ARG A 90 -3.33 -2.66 9.95
CA ARG A 90 -1.89 -2.45 10.06
C ARG A 90 -1.52 -1.05 10.57
N ALA A 91 -2.42 -0.37 11.28
CA ALA A 91 -2.25 1.05 11.60
C ALA A 91 -0.98 1.33 12.42
N ASP A 92 -0.54 0.42 13.30
CA ASP A 92 0.70 0.59 14.07
C ASP A 92 1.95 0.59 13.18
N VAL A 93 1.97 -0.26 12.14
CA VAL A 93 3.05 -0.28 11.14
C VAL A 93 3.08 1.03 10.35
N TYR A 94 1.92 1.45 9.85
CA TYR A 94 1.82 2.68 9.06
C TYR A 94 2.14 3.93 9.88
N ARG A 95 1.64 4.03 11.13
CA ARG A 95 1.95 5.15 12.03
C ARG A 95 3.42 5.13 12.46
N GLY A 96 3.99 3.96 12.72
CA GLY A 96 5.42 3.79 13.01
C GLY A 96 6.35 4.15 11.83
N ALA A 97 5.78 4.26 10.62
CA ALA A 97 6.47 4.68 9.39
C ALA A 97 6.24 6.15 9.01
N LEU A 98 5.40 6.88 9.74
CA LEU A 98 4.86 8.19 9.33
C LEU A 98 5.62 9.35 10.01
N HIS A 99 6.66 9.90 9.35
CA HIS A 99 7.35 11.10 9.84
C HIS A 99 8.21 11.84 8.78
N PRO A 100 7.81 13.03 8.26
CA PRO A 100 6.47 13.66 8.30
C PRO A 100 5.46 12.99 7.35
N SER A 101 5.96 12.22 6.37
CA SER A 101 5.21 11.37 5.44
C SER A 101 5.56 9.90 5.71
N LEU A 102 4.83 8.97 5.09
CA LEU A 102 5.23 7.56 5.11
C LEU A 102 6.66 7.41 4.57
N ALA A 103 7.40 6.47 5.16
CA ALA A 103 8.71 6.08 4.65
C ALA A 103 8.61 5.69 3.17
N ALA A 104 9.54 6.20 2.35
CA ALA A 104 9.42 6.16 0.89
C ALA A 104 9.06 4.77 0.33
N PRO A 105 9.71 3.65 0.73
CA PRO A 105 9.35 2.35 0.17
C PRO A 105 7.89 1.92 0.45
N ILE A 106 7.32 2.31 1.59
CA ILE A 106 5.93 2.01 1.94
C ILE A 106 4.98 2.93 1.18
N ARG A 107 5.33 4.22 1.07
CA ARG A 107 4.57 5.19 0.29
C ARG A 107 4.49 4.75 -1.18
N ASP A 108 5.61 4.34 -1.75
CA ASP A 108 5.69 3.88 -3.14
C ASP A 108 4.86 2.59 -3.37
N VAL A 109 4.76 1.71 -2.37
CA VAL A 109 3.88 0.53 -2.45
C VAL A 109 2.42 0.94 -2.55
N LEU A 110 1.95 1.84 -1.67
CA LEU A 110 0.57 2.32 -1.72
C LEU A 110 0.28 3.03 -3.04
N GLU A 111 1.17 3.90 -3.50
CA GLU A 111 0.99 4.63 -4.77
C GLU A 111 0.90 3.66 -5.95
N ARG A 112 1.79 2.66 -6.03
CA ARG A 112 1.73 1.65 -7.11
C ARG A 112 0.47 0.80 -7.05
N VAL A 113 0.04 0.38 -5.87
CA VAL A 113 -1.18 -0.42 -5.69
C VAL A 113 -2.40 0.37 -6.13
N VAL A 114 -2.55 1.61 -5.67
CA VAL A 114 -3.67 2.48 -6.03
C VAL A 114 -3.64 2.82 -7.53
N ALA A 115 -2.48 3.22 -8.06
CA ALA A 115 -2.35 3.55 -9.48
C ALA A 115 -2.66 2.34 -10.38
N GLY A 116 -2.16 1.15 -10.02
CA GLY A 116 -2.46 -0.08 -10.75
C GLY A 116 -3.95 -0.39 -10.78
N GLY A 117 -4.63 -0.29 -9.63
CA GLY A 117 -6.08 -0.49 -9.54
C GLY A 117 -6.88 0.54 -10.34
N LEU A 118 -6.44 1.81 -10.37
CA LEU A 118 -7.08 2.86 -11.17
C LEU A 118 -6.88 2.66 -12.68
N VAL A 119 -5.69 2.22 -13.11
CA VAL A 119 -5.45 1.86 -14.52
C VAL A 119 -6.36 0.72 -14.94
N GLU A 120 -6.43 -0.35 -14.13
CA GLU A 120 -7.29 -1.49 -14.41
C GLU A 120 -8.78 -1.09 -14.41
N TRP A 121 -9.18 -0.17 -13.53
CA TRP A 121 -10.52 0.40 -13.51
C TRP A 121 -10.87 1.10 -14.83
N LEU A 122 -9.97 1.95 -15.35
CA LEU A 122 -10.16 2.63 -16.63
C LEU A 122 -10.16 1.68 -17.83
N GLU A 123 -9.35 0.62 -17.78
CA GLU A 123 -9.35 -0.41 -18.82
C GLU A 123 -10.68 -1.17 -18.87
N ARG A 124 -11.33 -1.37 -17.71
CA ARG A 124 -12.65 -2.02 -17.59
C ARG A 124 -13.82 -1.07 -17.87
N HIS A 125 -13.65 0.23 -17.61
CA HIS A 125 -14.68 1.26 -17.70
C HIS A 125 -14.25 2.46 -18.56
N PRO A 126 -13.89 2.26 -19.85
CA PRO A 126 -13.43 3.37 -20.69
C PRO A 126 -14.48 4.47 -20.89
N GLU A 127 -15.77 4.18 -20.67
CA GLU A 127 -16.89 5.12 -20.79
C GLU A 127 -16.91 6.24 -19.74
N ILE A 128 -16.23 6.06 -18.60
CA ILE A 128 -16.22 7.06 -17.52
C ILE A 128 -15.21 8.19 -17.79
N GLU A 129 -14.26 7.95 -18.71
CA GLU A 129 -13.24 8.92 -19.04
C GLU A 129 -13.88 10.19 -19.62
N PRO A 130 -13.62 11.36 -19.02
CA PRO A 130 -14.15 12.60 -19.54
C PRO A 130 -13.49 12.92 -20.88
N PRO A 131 -14.18 13.61 -21.81
CA PRO A 131 -13.60 13.98 -23.11
C PRO A 131 -12.32 14.83 -23.06
N ALA A 132 -12.00 15.41 -21.89
CA ALA A 132 -10.76 16.16 -21.67
C ALA A 132 -9.55 15.27 -21.33
N ILE A 133 -9.77 13.96 -21.10
CA ILE A 133 -8.75 12.93 -20.94
C ILE A 133 -8.88 12.03 -22.17
N ASP A 134 -8.26 12.43 -23.27
CA ASP A 134 -8.40 11.80 -24.59
C ASP A 134 -7.08 11.22 -25.12
N ASP A 135 -6.01 11.27 -24.33
CA ASP A 135 -4.70 10.71 -24.65
C ASP A 135 -4.02 10.01 -23.46
N VAL A 136 -2.94 9.28 -23.74
CA VAL A 136 -2.20 8.53 -22.71
C VAL A 136 -1.59 9.47 -21.63
N PRO A 137 -0.92 10.59 -21.98
CA PRO A 137 -0.37 11.49 -20.96
C PRO A 137 -1.41 12.09 -20.01
N SER A 138 -2.57 12.52 -20.52
CA SER A 138 -3.65 13.06 -19.68
C SER A 138 -4.22 11.98 -18.74
N ARG A 139 -4.33 10.73 -19.23
CA ARG A 139 -4.71 9.58 -18.39
C ARG A 139 -3.69 9.29 -17.30
N GLU A 140 -2.39 9.29 -17.63
CA GLU A 140 -1.30 9.11 -16.66
C GLU A 140 -1.34 10.20 -15.56
N ILE A 141 -1.59 11.46 -15.93
CA ILE A 141 -1.75 12.56 -14.97
C ILE A 141 -2.96 12.33 -14.07
N ALA A 142 -4.10 11.91 -14.62
CA ALA A 142 -5.31 11.65 -13.84
C ALA A 142 -5.12 10.51 -12.83
N VAL A 143 -4.49 9.41 -13.24
CA VAL A 143 -4.15 8.29 -12.36
C VAL A 143 -3.15 8.73 -11.28
N ALA A 144 -2.10 9.46 -11.65
CA ALA A 144 -1.10 9.94 -10.70
C ALA A 144 -1.71 10.91 -9.67
N TYR A 145 -2.59 11.80 -10.11
CA TYR A 145 -3.30 12.73 -9.23
C TYR A 145 -4.19 11.99 -8.23
N ALA A 146 -4.98 11.02 -8.69
CA ALA A 146 -5.85 10.22 -7.84
C ALA A 146 -5.05 9.34 -6.87
N ALA A 147 -4.03 8.61 -7.35
CA ALA A 147 -3.21 7.75 -6.49
C ALA A 147 -2.44 8.55 -5.43
N GLY A 148 -1.79 9.65 -5.83
CA GLY A 148 -1.08 10.52 -4.89
C GLY A 148 -2.03 11.18 -3.88
N GLY A 149 -3.22 11.59 -4.33
CA GLY A 149 -4.28 12.14 -3.48
C GLY A 149 -4.80 11.14 -2.44
N THR A 150 -5.11 9.91 -2.85
CA THR A 150 -5.53 8.82 -1.95
C THR A 150 -4.45 8.53 -0.90
N VAL A 151 -3.18 8.40 -1.30
CA VAL A 151 -2.09 8.15 -0.34
C VAL A 151 -1.92 9.32 0.64
N ALA A 152 -1.98 10.57 0.16
CA ALA A 152 -1.93 11.73 1.04
C ALA A 152 -3.13 11.79 2.02
N ALA A 153 -4.32 11.38 1.57
CA ALA A 153 -5.51 11.31 2.40
C ALA A 153 -5.41 10.20 3.45
N ILE A 154 -4.87 9.03 3.11
CA ILE A 154 -4.54 7.96 4.05
C ILE A 154 -3.58 8.46 5.13
N GLU A 155 -2.51 9.17 4.76
CA GLU A 155 -1.60 9.77 5.73
C GLU A 155 -2.32 10.78 6.64
N SER A 156 -3.21 11.60 6.10
CA SER A 156 -4.02 12.55 6.88
C SER A 156 -4.92 11.83 7.89
N TRP A 157 -5.58 10.75 7.46
CA TRP A 157 -6.41 9.91 8.31
C TRP A 157 -5.61 9.26 9.44
N LEU A 158 -4.44 8.68 9.13
CA LEU A 158 -3.56 8.10 10.14
C LEU A 158 -3.11 9.11 11.20
N ARG A 159 -2.81 10.37 10.81
CA ARG A 159 -2.47 11.47 11.72
C ARG A 159 -3.64 11.92 12.58
N SER A 160 -4.87 11.88 12.04
CA SER A 160 -6.06 12.31 12.77
C SER A 160 -6.37 11.44 14.00
N GLY A 161 -5.86 10.21 14.02
CA GLY A 161 -6.16 9.23 15.08
C GLY A 161 -7.55 8.61 14.99
N ALA A 162 -8.37 8.99 13.99
CA ALA A 162 -9.65 8.36 13.73
C ALA A 162 -9.48 6.90 13.29
N ASP A 163 -10.48 6.07 13.59
CA ASP A 163 -10.50 4.63 13.30
C ASP A 163 -11.74 4.19 12.50
N ASP A 164 -12.61 5.13 12.11
CA ASP A 164 -13.78 4.88 11.28
C ASP A 164 -13.41 4.80 9.79
N VAL A 165 -13.30 3.58 9.28
CA VAL A 165 -13.03 3.27 7.86
C VAL A 165 -14.11 3.88 6.97
N ALA A 166 -15.39 3.75 7.35
CA ALA A 166 -16.49 4.21 6.52
C ALA A 166 -16.51 5.73 6.40
N TRP A 167 -16.16 6.45 7.48
CA TRP A 167 -15.94 7.88 7.42
C TRP A 167 -14.77 8.25 6.50
N ALA A 168 -13.63 7.58 6.62
CA ALA A 168 -12.46 7.84 5.79
C ALA A 168 -12.77 7.58 4.30
N THR A 169 -13.41 6.46 3.97
CA THR A 169 -13.87 6.15 2.60
C THR A 169 -14.75 7.26 2.06
N ARG A 170 -15.79 7.68 2.80
CA ARG A 170 -16.68 8.76 2.35
C ARG A 170 -15.94 10.08 2.14
N ALA A 171 -15.02 10.42 3.05
CA ALA A 171 -14.25 11.66 2.96
C ALA A 171 -13.31 11.67 1.75
N ILE A 172 -12.65 10.54 1.45
CA ILE A 172 -11.75 10.41 0.30
C ILE A 172 -12.55 10.46 -1.02
N LEU A 173 -13.62 9.67 -1.14
CA LEU A 173 -14.44 9.67 -2.35
C LEU A 173 -15.10 11.04 -2.62
N ALA A 174 -15.50 11.77 -1.57
CA ALA A 174 -16.03 13.12 -1.70
C ALA A 174 -14.99 14.16 -2.15
N ALA A 175 -13.69 13.89 -1.96
CA ALA A 175 -12.60 14.74 -2.44
C ALA A 175 -12.15 14.39 -3.86
N SER A 176 -12.53 13.21 -4.36
CA SER A 176 -12.17 12.73 -5.70
C SER A 176 -12.97 13.42 -6.81
N PRO A 177 -12.40 13.55 -8.02
CA PRO A 177 -13.16 13.98 -9.19
C PRO A 177 -14.40 13.08 -9.43
N GLU A 178 -15.58 13.67 -9.59
CA GLU A 178 -16.86 12.94 -9.69
C GLU A 178 -16.90 11.89 -10.82
N TRP A 179 -16.15 12.10 -11.89
CA TRP A 179 -16.15 11.20 -13.04
C TRP A 179 -15.55 9.83 -12.73
N TRP A 180 -14.69 9.71 -11.71
CA TRP A 180 -14.19 8.41 -11.23
C TRP A 180 -15.32 7.53 -10.66
N LEU A 181 -16.40 8.14 -10.18
CA LEU A 181 -17.50 7.48 -9.47
C LEU A 181 -18.69 7.16 -10.39
N ARG A 182 -18.55 7.34 -11.70
CA ARG A 182 -19.60 7.09 -12.69
C ARG A 182 -19.63 5.65 -13.17
#